data_AF-A0A653QH62-F1
#
_entry.id   AF-A0A653QH62-F1
#
_cell.length_a   1.000
_cell.length_b   1.000
_cell.length_c   1.000
_cell.angle_alpha   90.00
_cell.angle_beta   90.00
_cell.angle_gamma   90.00
#
_symmetry.space_group_name_H-M   'P 1'
#
loop_
_entity.id
_entity.type
_entity.pdbx_description
1 polymer ?
#
loop_
_entity_poly.entity_id
_entity_poly.type
_entity_poly.pdbx_seq_one_letter_code
_entity_poly.pdbx_strand_id
1 'polypeptide(L)'
;MQHFKTLSEYLAYLELPRPEHPMLSVFSATGDGFLPCPKESSPPITNDCYTISFKKIVDGNLNYGRTNYDFNNGALFFIAPRQVLQWTKAVVFEQKGFSINFHEDFLKGTDLAHQIKKYGFFSYSVNEALHLSPKEEKQIESIVENIEIEYQNNQDEFSKDIIISQLSTLLKYANRFYERQFINRKELSTSLLERFNEQLSQYVASGELQENGIPSIEKIANNMSVSQRYLSDTLKKETGKTTTEHLQLLLIDEAKNMLLQPHKSIAEVAYELGFEYPHYFSRLFKKKEGVSPTEYREKYKMN
;
A
#
# COMPACT_ATOMS: atom_id res chain seq x y z
N MET A 1 -4.72 23.09 -4.13
CA MET A 1 -3.70 22.15 -3.64
C MET A 1 -2.36 22.63 -4.17
N GLN A 2 -1.41 22.94 -3.28
CA GLN A 2 -0.08 23.41 -3.70
C GLN A 2 0.77 22.22 -4.13
N HIS A 3 1.59 22.41 -5.17
CA HIS A 3 2.48 21.39 -5.71
C HIS A 3 3.90 21.95 -5.81
N PHE A 4 4.89 21.21 -5.30
CA PHE A 4 6.30 21.59 -5.30
C PHE A 4 7.07 20.77 -6.34
N LYS A 5 7.67 21.44 -7.32
CA LYS A 5 8.42 20.78 -8.40
C LYS A 5 9.86 20.52 -8.00
N THR A 6 10.44 21.35 -7.15
CA THR A 6 11.83 21.19 -6.72
C THR A 6 11.91 20.79 -5.25
N LEU A 7 12.96 20.02 -4.92
CA LEU A 7 13.24 19.67 -3.53
C LEU A 7 13.46 20.91 -2.67
N SER A 8 14.15 21.93 -3.20
CA SER A 8 14.41 23.17 -2.47
C SER A 8 13.13 23.94 -2.10
N GLU A 9 12.15 24.04 -3.00
CA GLU A 9 10.86 24.68 -2.69
C GLU A 9 10.07 23.90 -1.64
N TYR A 10 10.09 22.57 -1.73
CA TYR A 10 9.43 21.70 -0.75
C TYR A 10 10.05 21.84 0.64
N LEU A 11 11.39 21.81 0.74
CA LEU A 11 12.11 21.98 2.00
C LEU A 11 11.91 23.38 2.59
N ALA A 12 11.92 24.42 1.76
CA ALA A 12 11.63 25.78 2.20
C ALA A 12 10.22 25.92 2.76
N TYR A 13 9.23 25.26 2.14
CA TYR A 13 7.86 25.21 2.67
C TYR A 13 7.77 24.52 4.04
N LEU A 14 8.60 23.49 4.26
CA LEU A 14 8.72 22.80 5.54
C LEU A 14 9.56 23.55 6.57
N GLU A 15 10.11 24.72 6.22
CA GLU A 15 11.04 25.50 7.06
C GLU A 15 12.32 24.71 7.40
N LEU A 16 12.76 23.89 6.46
CA LEU A 16 13.98 23.08 6.54
C LEU A 16 15.18 23.78 5.90
N PRO A 17 16.42 23.44 6.32
CA PRO A 17 17.63 23.90 5.65
C PRO A 17 17.62 23.56 4.15
N ARG A 18 18.30 24.40 3.36
CA ARG A 18 18.50 24.11 1.93
C ARG A 18 19.31 22.82 1.77
N PRO A 19 19.01 22.00 0.75
CA PRO A 19 19.76 20.78 0.52
C PRO A 19 21.13 21.11 -0.09
N GLU A 20 22.14 20.32 0.24
CA GLU A 20 23.49 20.39 -0.35
C GLU A 20 23.48 19.88 -1.80
N HIS A 21 22.53 19.00 -2.13
CA HIS A 21 22.31 18.52 -3.48
C HIS A 21 20.92 18.93 -4.00
N PRO A 22 20.78 19.43 -5.25
CA PRO A 22 19.50 19.93 -5.78
C PRO A 22 18.37 18.88 -5.82
N MET A 23 18.71 17.59 -5.77
CA MET A 23 17.76 16.48 -5.95
C MET A 23 17.77 15.47 -4.81
N LEU A 24 18.58 15.67 -3.77
CA LEU A 24 18.68 14.76 -2.63
C LEU A 24 18.88 15.59 -1.35
N SER A 25 18.20 15.21 -0.28
CA SER A 25 18.46 15.72 1.06
C SER A 25 18.39 14.58 2.05
N VAL A 26 19.31 14.59 3.00
CA VAL A 26 19.32 13.68 4.14
C VAL A 26 19.31 14.53 5.40
N PHE A 27 18.38 14.24 6.30
CA PHE A 27 18.34 14.80 7.63
C PHE A 27 18.34 13.64 8.60
N SER A 28 19.30 13.58 9.51
CA SER A 28 19.29 12.63 10.63
C SER A 28 19.37 13.40 11.94
N ALA A 29 18.74 12.85 12.97
CA ALA A 29 18.96 13.26 14.34
C ALA A 29 19.98 12.30 14.96
N THR A 30 21.26 12.66 14.87
CA THR A 30 22.34 11.93 15.54
C THR A 30 22.60 12.53 16.93
N GLY A 31 22.84 11.68 17.93
CA GLY A 31 23.13 12.10 19.31
C GLY A 31 21.93 12.79 19.99
N ASP A 32 22.18 13.99 20.55
CA ASP A 32 21.15 14.86 21.15
C ASP A 32 20.49 15.81 20.12
N GLY A 33 20.78 15.60 18.82
CA GLY A 33 20.21 16.37 17.73
C GLY A 33 18.72 16.11 17.55
N PHE A 34 18.02 17.06 16.93
CA PHE A 34 16.60 16.98 16.71
C PHE A 34 16.29 17.15 15.20
N LEU A 35 15.43 16.30 14.64
CA LEU A 35 14.93 16.50 13.28
C LEU A 35 14.18 17.85 13.19
N PRO A 36 14.58 18.77 12.30
CA PRO A 36 13.82 19.99 12.09
C PRO A 36 12.45 19.60 11.51
N CYS A 37 11.38 19.85 12.25
CA CYS A 37 10.02 19.82 11.71
C CYS A 37 9.23 20.97 12.33
N PRO A 38 9.56 22.23 11.99
CA PRO A 38 8.96 23.41 12.62
C PRO A 38 7.46 23.51 12.35
N LYS A 39 7.01 22.95 11.24
CA LYS A 39 5.66 23.13 10.72
C LYS A 39 4.66 22.17 11.33
N GLU A 40 3.87 22.67 12.28
CA GLU A 40 2.90 21.90 13.06
C GLU A 40 1.69 21.38 12.25
N SER A 41 1.41 21.97 11.08
CA SER A 41 0.30 21.53 10.22
C SER A 41 0.49 21.94 8.77
N SER A 42 -0.22 21.26 7.86
CA SER A 42 -0.21 21.60 6.43
C SER A 42 -1.60 21.42 5.81
N PRO A 43 -2.05 22.33 4.92
CA PRO A 43 -3.11 22.00 3.96
C PRO A 43 -2.67 20.82 3.06
N PRO A 44 -3.58 20.24 2.25
CA PRO A 44 -3.20 19.26 1.23
C PRO A 44 -2.15 19.82 0.26
N ILE A 45 -1.00 19.14 0.18
CA ILE A 45 0.13 19.46 -0.71
C ILE A 45 0.59 18.23 -1.48
N THR A 46 1.37 18.42 -2.54
CA THR A 46 2.05 17.34 -3.28
C THR A 46 3.46 17.80 -3.68
N ASN A 47 4.38 16.89 -3.99
CA ASN A 47 5.70 17.22 -4.55
C ASN A 47 6.18 16.14 -5.53
N ASP A 48 7.25 16.39 -6.30
CA ASP A 48 7.86 15.41 -7.23
C ASP A 48 8.96 14.53 -6.58
N CYS A 49 8.99 14.46 -5.25
CA CYS A 49 9.98 13.72 -4.48
C CYS A 49 9.42 12.41 -3.92
N TYR A 50 10.31 11.42 -3.84
CA TYR A 50 10.13 10.34 -2.88
C TYR A 50 10.60 10.82 -1.50
N THR A 51 9.87 10.43 -0.46
CA THR A 51 10.28 10.63 0.93
C THR A 51 10.32 9.30 1.66
N ILE A 52 11.40 9.05 2.37
CA ILE A 52 11.56 7.95 3.32
C ILE A 52 11.83 8.59 4.67
N SER A 53 11.04 8.29 5.70
CA SER A 53 11.25 8.91 7.01
C SER A 53 10.98 7.95 8.14
N PHE A 54 11.90 7.88 9.10
CA PHE A 54 11.67 7.19 10.35
C PHE A 54 11.33 8.21 11.43
N LYS A 55 10.21 8.02 12.12
CA LYS A 55 9.79 8.89 13.22
C LYS A 55 9.39 8.06 14.42
N LYS A 56 9.91 8.43 15.59
CA LYS A 56 9.34 8.00 16.87
C LYS A 56 8.22 8.95 17.24
N ILE A 57 7.06 8.43 17.59
CA ILE A 57 5.90 9.25 17.98
C ILE A 57 5.86 9.24 19.50
N VAL A 58 5.86 10.42 20.11
CA VAL A 58 5.88 10.60 21.57
C VAL A 58 4.47 10.78 22.10
N ASP A 59 3.63 11.52 21.36
CA ASP A 59 2.24 11.75 21.71
C ASP A 59 1.42 12.11 20.47
N GLY A 60 0.13 11.78 20.46
CA GLY A 60 -0.81 12.14 19.37
C GLY A 60 -1.03 11.08 18.28
N ASN A 61 -2.09 11.30 17.48
CA ASN A 61 -2.52 10.38 16.42
C ASN A 61 -2.08 10.90 15.05
N LEU A 62 -1.07 10.26 14.45
CA LEU A 62 -0.75 10.49 13.04
C LEU A 62 -1.83 9.86 12.16
N ASN A 63 -2.59 10.68 11.44
CA ASN A 63 -3.46 10.23 10.37
C ASN A 63 -2.60 9.82 9.15
N TYR A 64 -1.96 8.66 9.23
CA TYR A 64 -1.33 7.97 8.11
C TYR A 64 -2.02 6.62 7.97
N GLY A 65 -2.93 6.50 7.01
CA GLY A 65 -3.86 5.38 6.95
C GLY A 65 -5.00 5.48 7.95
N ARG A 66 -5.45 4.34 8.50
CA ARG A 66 -6.74 4.22 9.22
C ARG A 66 -6.67 3.53 10.59
N THR A 67 -5.50 3.44 11.20
CA THR A 67 -5.33 2.70 12.46
C THR A 67 -4.69 3.52 13.56
N ASN A 68 -5.35 3.58 14.72
CA ASN A 68 -4.80 4.07 15.99
C ASN A 68 -3.95 2.95 16.62
N TYR A 69 -2.69 3.23 16.98
CA TYR A 69 -1.80 2.25 17.59
C TYR A 69 -0.89 2.87 18.66
N ASP A 70 -0.47 2.03 19.60
CA ASP A 70 0.38 2.37 20.74
C ASP A 70 1.84 2.59 20.29
N PHE A 71 2.31 3.83 20.31
CA PHE A 71 3.55 4.28 19.66
C PHE A 71 4.83 4.09 20.49
N ASN A 72 5.03 2.92 21.13
CA ASN A 72 6.24 2.72 21.93
C ASN A 72 7.53 2.52 21.10
N ASN A 73 7.42 2.12 19.82
CA ASN A 73 8.55 1.92 18.91
C ASN A 73 8.32 2.72 17.61
N GLY A 74 9.38 3.35 17.08
CA GLY A 74 9.28 4.22 15.91
C GLY A 74 8.80 3.52 14.64
N ALA A 75 8.40 4.33 13.66
CA ALA A 75 7.73 3.90 12.44
C ALA A 75 8.43 4.47 11.20
N LEU A 76 8.58 3.63 10.16
CA LEU A 76 9.14 4.02 8.87
C LEU A 76 8.01 4.30 7.86
N PHE A 77 8.08 5.47 7.22
CA PHE A 77 7.09 6.02 6.29
C PHE A 77 7.70 6.17 4.90
N PHE A 78 6.85 5.96 3.88
CA PHE A 78 7.23 6.03 2.48
C PHE A 78 6.20 6.84 1.70
N ILE A 79 6.66 7.85 0.98
CA ILE A 79 5.82 8.72 0.16
C ILE A 79 6.40 8.73 -1.24
N ALA A 80 5.53 8.59 -2.24
CA ALA A 80 5.88 8.68 -3.65
C ALA A 80 5.59 10.07 -4.23
N PRO A 81 6.24 10.43 -5.36
CA PRO A 81 5.93 11.64 -6.09
C PRO A 81 4.43 11.78 -6.38
N ARG A 82 3.95 13.01 -6.25
CA ARG A 82 2.58 13.48 -6.49
C ARG A 82 1.52 12.86 -5.58
N GLN A 83 1.93 12.22 -4.47
CA GLN A 83 1.01 11.84 -3.42
C GLN A 83 0.58 13.05 -2.59
N VAL A 84 -0.70 13.07 -2.18
CA VAL A 84 -1.23 14.16 -1.34
C VAL A 84 -0.80 13.93 0.10
N LEU A 85 -0.15 14.94 0.67
CA LEU A 85 0.27 14.99 2.05
C LEU A 85 -0.54 16.03 2.80
N GLN A 86 -0.99 15.68 4.00
CA GLN A 86 -1.68 16.57 4.91
C GLN A 86 -1.43 16.11 6.36
N TRP A 87 -1.18 17.04 7.27
CA TRP A 87 -1.07 16.74 8.70
C TRP A 87 -1.64 17.88 9.55
N THR A 88 -1.98 17.56 10.79
CA THR A 88 -2.58 18.48 11.76
C THR A 88 -1.72 18.52 13.03
N LYS A 89 -1.93 19.53 13.89
CA LYS A 89 -1.16 19.75 15.12
C LYS A 89 -1.23 18.61 16.15
N ALA A 90 -2.06 17.61 15.93
CA ALA A 90 -2.34 16.53 16.88
C ALA A 90 -1.25 15.45 16.94
N VAL A 91 -0.03 15.71 16.46
CA VAL A 91 1.07 14.74 16.44
C VAL A 91 2.36 15.37 16.94
N VAL A 92 2.86 14.84 18.05
CA VAL A 92 4.16 15.17 18.62
C VAL A 92 5.12 14.04 18.28
N PHE A 93 6.08 14.32 17.42
CA PHE A 93 7.15 13.39 17.12
C PHE A 93 8.29 13.56 18.13
N GLU A 94 8.89 12.46 18.57
CA GLU A 94 10.26 12.51 19.08
C GLU A 94 11.10 13.00 17.91
N GLN A 95 11.96 13.98 18.14
CA GLN A 95 12.80 14.48 17.05
C GLN A 95 14.02 13.56 16.86
N LYS A 96 13.92 12.28 17.20
CA LYS A 96 14.89 11.22 16.89
C LYS A 96 14.41 10.44 15.67
N GLY A 97 15.31 10.26 14.69
CA GLY A 97 15.03 9.54 13.45
C GLY A 97 15.73 10.18 12.25
N PHE A 98 15.24 9.90 11.05
CA PHE A 98 15.81 10.43 9.82
C PHE A 98 14.74 10.73 8.76
N SER A 99 15.08 11.57 7.80
CA SER A 99 14.32 11.83 6.58
C SER A 99 15.25 11.89 5.38
N ILE A 100 14.99 11.04 4.39
CA ILE A 100 15.62 11.09 3.08
C ILE A 100 14.57 11.55 2.09
N ASN A 101 14.85 12.62 1.37
CA ASN A 101 14.01 13.10 0.28
C ASN A 101 14.84 13.13 -1.00
N PHE A 102 14.32 12.54 -2.08
CA PHE A 102 14.98 12.59 -3.38
C PHE A 102 13.97 12.82 -4.49
N HIS A 103 14.30 13.73 -5.39
CA HIS A 103 13.49 14.01 -6.57
C HIS A 103 13.46 12.78 -7.49
N GLU A 104 12.35 12.48 -8.15
CA GLU A 104 12.22 11.26 -8.98
C GLU A 104 13.31 11.17 -10.07
N ASP A 105 13.70 12.31 -10.63
CA ASP A 105 14.78 12.43 -11.60
C ASP A 105 16.15 12.00 -11.09
N PHE A 106 16.37 11.94 -9.77
CA PHE A 106 17.63 11.45 -9.19
C PHE A 106 17.87 9.99 -9.57
N LEU A 107 16.78 9.23 -9.76
CA LEU A 107 16.85 7.82 -10.16
C LEU A 107 17.05 7.62 -11.66
N LYS A 108 16.89 8.65 -12.50
CA LYS A 108 16.97 8.51 -13.97
C LYS A 108 18.30 7.87 -14.39
N GLY A 109 18.22 6.89 -15.28
CA GLY A 109 19.36 6.13 -15.79
C GLY A 109 19.81 4.97 -14.91
N THR A 110 19.15 4.72 -13.77
CA THR A 110 19.50 3.63 -12.84
C THR A 110 18.46 2.50 -12.86
N ASP A 111 18.86 1.29 -12.48
CA ASP A 111 17.94 0.17 -12.29
C ASP A 111 16.87 0.45 -11.23
N LEU A 112 17.21 1.27 -10.23
CA LEU A 112 16.32 1.60 -9.13
C LEU A 112 15.08 2.36 -9.61
N ALA A 113 15.17 3.16 -10.68
CA ALA A 113 14.01 3.85 -11.27
C ALA A 113 12.87 2.89 -11.69
N HIS A 114 13.23 1.68 -12.09
CA HIS A 114 12.26 0.64 -12.46
C HIS A 114 11.84 -0.21 -11.27
N GLN A 115 12.78 -0.54 -10.38
CA GLN A 115 12.51 -1.38 -9.22
C GLN A 115 11.63 -0.68 -8.18
N ILE A 116 11.81 0.63 -7.97
CA ILE A 116 11.10 1.37 -6.92
C ILE A 116 9.58 1.31 -7.08
N LYS A 117 9.10 1.30 -8.32
CA LYS A 117 7.67 1.17 -8.66
C LYS A 117 7.07 -0.18 -8.28
N LYS A 118 7.91 -1.20 -8.11
CA LYS A 118 7.48 -2.54 -7.68
C LYS A 118 7.25 -2.61 -6.18
N TYR A 119 7.72 -1.66 -5.39
CA TYR A 119 7.48 -1.67 -3.94
C TYR A 119 6.09 -1.15 -3.62
N GLY A 120 5.27 -1.99 -2.98
CA GLY A 120 3.88 -1.67 -2.67
C GLY A 120 3.72 -0.55 -1.66
N PHE A 121 4.69 -0.39 -0.77
CA PHE A 121 4.71 0.61 0.30
C PHE A 121 4.84 2.06 -0.15
N PHE A 122 5.17 2.31 -1.43
CA PHE A 122 5.08 3.63 -2.04
C PHE A 122 3.71 3.94 -2.65
N SER A 123 2.77 2.98 -2.71
CA SER A 123 1.43 3.24 -3.22
C SER A 123 0.53 3.86 -2.15
N TYR A 124 -0.45 4.66 -2.60
CA TYR A 124 -1.35 5.54 -1.81
C TYR A 124 -2.12 4.86 -0.67
N SER A 125 -1.94 3.55 -0.49
CA SER A 125 -2.84 2.70 0.24
C SER A 125 -2.11 1.76 1.20
N VAL A 126 -0.80 1.92 1.43
CA VAL A 126 -0.18 1.31 2.61
C VAL A 126 -0.52 2.16 3.83
N ASN A 127 -1.72 1.91 4.33
CA ASN A 127 -2.30 2.43 5.58
C ASN A 127 -1.53 2.00 6.84
N GLU A 128 -0.30 1.51 6.70
CA GLU A 128 0.51 0.99 7.78
C GLU A 128 1.95 1.50 7.65
N ALA A 129 2.36 2.31 8.62
CA ALA A 129 3.77 2.54 8.83
C ALA A 129 4.45 1.18 9.10
N LEU A 130 5.68 1.03 8.63
CA LEU A 130 6.47 -0.16 8.92
C LEU A 130 7.01 -0.08 10.34
N HIS A 131 6.64 -1.04 11.19
CA HIS A 131 7.16 -1.14 12.54
C HIS A 131 8.47 -1.94 12.54
N LEU A 132 9.52 -1.30 13.02
CA LEU A 132 10.84 -1.90 13.13
C LEU A 132 11.05 -2.43 14.55
N SER A 133 11.62 -3.63 14.66
CA SER A 133 12.23 -4.08 15.92
C SER A 133 13.53 -3.30 16.17
N PRO A 134 14.03 -3.23 17.41
CA PRO A 134 15.27 -2.50 17.72
C PRO A 134 16.49 -2.94 16.89
N LYS A 135 16.52 -4.21 16.45
CA LYS A 135 17.58 -4.72 15.57
C LYS A 135 17.44 -4.22 14.13
N GLU A 136 16.21 -4.14 13.63
CA GLU A 136 15.91 -3.66 12.28
C GLU A 136 16.08 -2.14 12.19
N GLU A 137 15.72 -1.40 13.24
CA GLU A 137 15.99 0.03 13.37
C GLU A 137 17.48 0.33 13.19
N LYS A 138 18.35 -0.30 13.99
CA LYS A 138 19.81 -0.17 13.85
C LYS A 138 20.33 -0.51 12.45
N GLN A 139 19.71 -1.51 11.81
CA GLN A 139 20.11 -1.91 10.45
C GLN A 139 19.75 -0.86 9.40
N ILE A 140 18.58 -0.22 9.53
CA ILE A 140 18.16 0.87 8.65
C ILE A 140 18.99 2.13 8.95
N GLU A 141 19.19 2.47 10.22
CA GLU A 141 20.00 3.61 10.65
C GLU A 141 21.41 3.54 10.08
N SER A 142 22.08 2.39 10.16
CA SER A 142 23.43 2.22 9.58
C SER A 142 23.47 2.45 8.06
N ILE A 143 22.40 2.09 7.33
CA ILE A 143 22.33 2.38 5.89
C ILE A 143 22.15 3.89 5.65
N VAL A 144 21.33 4.53 6.47
CA VAL A 144 21.09 5.98 6.38
C VAL A 144 22.35 6.77 6.72
N GLU A 145 23.10 6.36 7.75
CA GLU A 145 24.40 6.94 8.11
C GLU A 145 25.38 6.88 6.92
N ASN A 146 25.45 5.74 6.22
CA ASN A 146 26.28 5.62 5.03
C ASN A 146 25.81 6.56 3.89
N ILE A 147 24.50 6.73 3.72
CA ILE A 147 23.95 7.68 2.73
C ILE A 147 24.27 9.12 3.13
N GLU A 148 24.17 9.45 4.41
CA GLU A 148 24.47 10.79 4.94
C GLU A 148 25.94 11.16 4.78
N ILE A 149 26.85 10.24 5.10
CA ILE A 149 28.29 10.42 4.90
C ILE A 149 28.58 10.70 3.42
N GLU A 150 28.03 9.91 2.51
CA GLU A 150 28.23 10.12 1.07
C GLU A 150 27.58 11.43 0.58
N TYR A 151 26.45 11.82 1.16
CA TYR A 151 25.75 13.07 0.84
C TYR A 151 26.52 14.32 1.28
N GLN A 152 27.23 14.27 2.41
CA GLN A 152 28.04 15.38 2.95
C GLN A 152 29.46 15.44 2.37
N ASN A 153 29.91 14.37 1.72
CA ASN A 153 31.22 14.35 1.06
C ASN A 153 31.22 15.17 -0.24
N ASN A 154 32.43 15.53 -0.69
CA ASN A 154 32.60 16.15 -2.01
C ASN A 154 32.14 15.19 -3.10
N GLN A 155 31.11 15.59 -3.84
CA GLN A 155 30.53 14.74 -4.87
C GLN A 155 31.50 14.51 -6.02
N ASP A 156 31.65 13.24 -6.38
CA ASP A 156 32.40 12.80 -7.56
C ASP A 156 31.53 11.94 -8.48
N GLU A 157 32.15 11.33 -9.49
CA GLU A 157 31.44 10.49 -10.46
C GLU A 157 30.86 9.20 -9.87
N PHE A 158 31.28 8.79 -8.67
CA PHE A 158 30.84 7.57 -7.99
C PHE A 158 29.75 7.81 -6.95
N SER A 159 29.68 9.02 -6.36
CA SER A 159 28.77 9.34 -5.26
C SER A 159 27.32 8.97 -5.53
N LYS A 160 26.81 9.27 -6.74
CA LYS A 160 25.44 8.94 -7.12
C LYS A 160 25.17 7.42 -7.07
N ASP A 161 26.06 6.61 -7.64
CA ASP A 161 25.87 5.16 -7.73
C ASP A 161 25.97 4.48 -6.35
N ILE A 162 26.82 5.00 -5.47
CA ILE A 162 26.93 4.56 -4.07
C ILE A 162 25.61 4.84 -3.33
N ILE A 163 25.09 6.07 -3.41
CA ILE A 163 23.82 6.44 -2.78
C ILE A 163 22.67 5.58 -3.32
N ILE A 164 22.60 5.37 -4.63
CA ILE A 164 21.56 4.53 -5.25
C ILE A 164 21.64 3.08 -4.77
N SER A 165 22.85 2.55 -4.57
CA SER A 165 23.06 1.20 -4.04
C SER A 165 22.61 1.07 -2.59
N GLN A 166 22.88 2.08 -1.77
CA GLN A 166 22.41 2.14 -0.38
C GLN A 166 20.88 2.28 -0.31
N LEU A 167 20.28 3.15 -1.13
CA LEU A 167 18.82 3.27 -1.25
C LEU A 167 18.17 1.95 -1.69
N SER A 168 18.74 1.26 -2.67
CA SER A 168 18.25 -0.07 -3.10
C SER A 168 18.30 -1.07 -1.94
N THR A 169 19.37 -1.06 -1.15
CA THR A 169 19.53 -1.93 0.02
C THR A 169 18.50 -1.63 1.11
N LEU A 170 18.32 -0.34 1.44
CA LEU A 170 17.29 0.12 2.39
C LEU A 170 15.90 -0.37 1.96
N LEU A 171 15.53 -0.17 0.70
CA LEU A 171 14.22 -0.55 0.16
C LEU A 171 13.99 -2.06 0.16
N LYS A 172 15.02 -2.87 -0.09
CA LYS A 172 14.96 -4.33 0.02
C LYS A 172 14.73 -4.77 1.46
N TYR A 173 15.41 -4.17 2.43
CA TYR A 173 15.17 -4.45 3.85
C TYR A 173 13.77 -4.03 4.28
N ALA A 174 13.33 -2.83 3.91
CA ALA A 174 11.97 -2.38 4.17
C ALA A 174 10.93 -3.38 3.62
N ASN A 175 11.10 -3.83 2.37
CA ASN A 175 10.22 -4.85 1.80
C ASN A 175 10.21 -6.16 2.61
N ARG A 176 11.39 -6.63 3.04
CA ARG A 176 11.51 -7.83 3.89
C ARG A 176 10.83 -7.65 5.25
N PHE A 177 10.94 -6.49 5.86
CA PHE A 177 10.34 -6.21 7.17
C PHE A 177 8.83 -6.06 7.07
N TYR A 178 8.33 -5.47 5.97
CA TYR A 178 6.91 -5.54 5.63
C TYR A 178 6.47 -7.00 5.56
N GLU A 179 7.15 -7.86 4.77
CA GLU A 179 6.86 -9.30 4.68
C GLU A 179 6.80 -10.02 6.04
N ARG A 180 7.67 -9.67 6.99
CA ARG A 180 7.65 -10.16 8.38
C ARG A 180 6.42 -9.66 9.13
N GLN A 181 6.10 -8.38 9.03
CA GLN A 181 4.93 -7.79 9.69
C GLN A 181 3.64 -8.52 9.28
N PHE A 182 3.56 -9.03 8.05
CA PHE A 182 2.46 -9.92 7.63
C PHE A 182 2.50 -11.32 8.27
N ILE A 183 3.67 -11.96 8.36
CA ILE A 183 3.80 -13.34 8.89
C ILE A 183 3.44 -13.41 10.38
N ASN A 184 3.90 -12.43 11.16
CA ASN A 184 3.66 -12.40 12.60
C ASN A 184 2.21 -11.99 12.94
N ARG A 185 1.44 -11.58 11.95
CA ARG A 185 0.03 -11.19 12.05
C ARG A 185 -0.93 -12.30 11.63
N LYS A 186 -0.55 -13.58 11.79
CA LYS A 186 -1.36 -14.73 11.37
C LYS A 186 -2.81 -14.74 11.92
N GLU A 187 -3.02 -14.16 13.11
CA GLU A 187 -4.36 -13.95 13.68
C GLU A 187 -5.13 -12.78 13.02
N LEU A 188 -4.42 -11.72 12.60
CA LEU A 188 -4.94 -10.56 11.88
C LEU A 188 -5.19 -10.84 10.39
N SER A 189 -4.48 -11.78 9.79
CA SER A 189 -4.65 -12.17 8.39
C SER A 189 -5.81 -13.16 8.22
N THR A 190 -5.98 -14.09 9.17
CA THR A 190 -7.22 -14.89 9.29
C THR A 190 -8.44 -13.98 9.41
N SER A 191 -8.37 -12.94 10.26
CA SER A 191 -9.48 -11.97 10.36
C SER A 191 -9.62 -11.07 9.12
N LEU A 192 -8.57 -10.86 8.32
CA LEU A 192 -8.66 -10.10 7.07
C LEU A 192 -9.40 -10.89 5.98
N LEU A 193 -9.11 -12.20 5.85
CA LEU A 193 -9.84 -13.08 4.95
C LEU A 193 -11.31 -13.20 5.37
N GLU A 194 -11.58 -13.37 6.66
CA GLU A 194 -12.94 -13.39 7.20
C GLU A 194 -13.68 -12.08 6.89
N ARG A 195 -13.09 -10.92 7.19
CA ARG A 195 -13.66 -9.61 6.86
C ARG A 195 -13.85 -9.40 5.36
N PHE A 196 -12.94 -9.90 4.53
CA PHE A 196 -13.09 -9.83 3.07
C PHE A 196 -14.30 -10.64 2.61
N ASN A 197 -14.43 -11.88 3.10
CA ASN A 197 -15.57 -12.74 2.81
C ASN A 197 -16.88 -12.18 3.35
N GLU A 198 -16.88 -11.57 4.54
CA GLU A 198 -18.04 -10.88 5.11
C GLU A 198 -18.48 -9.69 4.27
N GLN A 199 -17.54 -8.83 3.85
CA GLN A 199 -17.83 -7.68 2.98
C GLN A 199 -18.42 -8.13 1.64
N LEU A 200 -17.85 -9.18 1.03
CA LEU A 200 -18.40 -9.76 -0.18
C LEU A 200 -19.80 -10.33 0.03
N SER A 201 -19.99 -11.11 1.09
CA SER A 201 -21.28 -11.74 1.41
C SER A 201 -22.37 -10.70 1.68
N GLN A 202 -22.03 -9.61 2.38
CA GLN A 202 -22.93 -8.48 2.59
C GLN A 202 -23.29 -7.78 1.27
N TYR A 203 -22.32 -7.58 0.38
CA TYR A 203 -22.54 -6.96 -0.94
C TYR A 203 -23.46 -7.81 -1.83
N VAL A 204 -23.34 -9.13 -1.75
CA VAL A 204 -24.24 -10.06 -2.45
C VAL A 204 -25.64 -10.03 -1.83
N ALA A 205 -25.73 -10.14 -0.51
CA ALA A 205 -27.01 -10.21 0.20
C ALA A 205 -27.81 -8.90 0.16
N SER A 206 -27.17 -7.75 0.01
CA SER A 206 -27.83 -6.45 -0.09
C SER A 206 -28.49 -6.19 -1.44
N GLY A 207 -28.27 -7.05 -2.45
CA GLY A 207 -28.75 -6.83 -3.82
C GLY A 207 -27.88 -5.85 -4.62
N GLU A 208 -26.78 -5.34 -4.05
CA GLU A 208 -25.90 -4.37 -4.72
C GLU A 208 -25.25 -4.93 -5.99
N LEU A 209 -25.12 -6.25 -6.13
CA LEU A 209 -24.64 -6.86 -7.38
C LEU A 209 -25.53 -6.50 -8.58
N GLN A 210 -26.85 -6.46 -8.39
CA GLN A 210 -27.79 -6.18 -9.47
C GLN A 210 -27.85 -4.68 -9.79
N GLU A 211 -27.76 -3.83 -8.76
CA GLU A 211 -27.85 -2.38 -8.92
C GLU A 211 -26.53 -1.75 -9.39
N ASN A 212 -25.41 -2.19 -8.83
CA ASN A 212 -24.10 -1.55 -8.98
C ASN A 212 -23.07 -2.41 -9.71
N GLY A 213 -23.42 -3.66 -10.05
CA GLY A 213 -22.51 -4.60 -10.70
C GLY A 213 -21.44 -5.17 -9.75
N ILE A 214 -20.51 -5.91 -10.35
CA ILE A 214 -19.40 -6.55 -9.62
C ILE A 214 -18.48 -5.47 -9.02
N PRO A 215 -18.22 -5.50 -7.69
CA PRO A 215 -17.41 -4.47 -7.04
C PRO A 215 -15.94 -4.54 -7.46
N SER A 216 -15.29 -3.40 -7.58
CA SER A 216 -13.84 -3.36 -7.75
C SER A 216 -13.14 -3.80 -6.45
N ILE A 217 -11.99 -4.48 -6.59
CA ILE A 217 -11.17 -4.85 -5.42
C ILE A 217 -10.73 -3.61 -4.64
N GLU A 218 -10.51 -2.49 -5.33
CA GLU A 218 -10.20 -1.21 -4.72
C GLU A 218 -11.32 -0.73 -3.78
N LYS A 219 -12.59 -0.78 -4.22
CA LYS A 219 -13.76 -0.41 -3.41
C LYS A 219 -13.83 -1.27 -2.13
N ILE A 220 -13.66 -2.58 -2.26
CA ILE A 220 -13.69 -3.51 -1.11
C ILE A 220 -12.54 -3.21 -0.14
N ALA A 221 -11.33 -3.05 -0.66
CA ALA A 221 -10.15 -2.75 0.16
C ALA A 221 -10.32 -1.42 0.93
N ASN A 222 -10.89 -0.40 0.27
CA ASN A 222 -11.20 0.89 0.89
C ASN A 222 -12.24 0.76 2.02
N ASN A 223 -13.28 -0.06 1.85
CA ASN A 223 -14.26 -0.34 2.92
C ASN A 223 -13.59 -1.06 4.10
N MET A 224 -12.65 -1.95 3.82
CA MET A 224 -11.87 -2.67 4.83
C MET A 224 -10.75 -1.84 5.46
N SER A 225 -10.51 -0.62 4.97
CA SER A 225 -9.46 0.28 5.43
C SER A 225 -8.04 -0.20 5.16
N VAL A 226 -7.83 -0.92 4.05
CA VAL A 226 -6.53 -1.47 3.62
C VAL A 226 -6.24 -1.13 2.16
N SER A 227 -4.99 -1.25 1.70
CA SER A 227 -4.72 -1.20 0.26
C SER A 227 -5.26 -2.42 -0.47
N GLN A 228 -5.68 -2.20 -1.71
CA GLN A 228 -5.88 -3.29 -2.67
C GLN A 228 -4.66 -4.19 -2.76
N ARG A 229 -3.45 -3.61 -2.78
CA ARG A 229 -2.21 -4.37 -2.86
C ARG A 229 -1.93 -5.18 -1.61
N TYR A 230 -2.00 -4.57 -0.42
CA TYR A 230 -1.88 -5.28 0.86
C TYR A 230 -2.89 -6.42 0.95
N LEU A 231 -4.16 -6.17 0.61
CA LEU A 231 -5.22 -7.18 0.59
C LEU A 231 -4.88 -8.32 -0.37
N SER A 232 -4.46 -8.00 -1.59
CA SER A 232 -4.10 -8.99 -2.62
C SER A 232 -2.89 -9.85 -2.22
N ASP A 233 -1.83 -9.22 -1.74
CA ASP A 233 -0.60 -9.89 -1.31
C ASP A 233 -0.87 -10.76 -0.07
N THR A 234 -1.66 -10.27 0.90
CA THR A 234 -2.05 -11.01 2.10
C THR A 234 -2.91 -12.24 1.76
N LEU A 235 -4.03 -12.07 1.06
CA LEU A 235 -4.89 -13.22 0.70
C LEU A 235 -4.15 -14.24 -0.15
N LYS A 236 -3.31 -13.80 -1.09
CA LYS A 236 -2.53 -14.71 -1.94
C LYS A 236 -1.52 -15.53 -1.14
N LYS A 237 -0.86 -14.91 -0.16
CA LYS A 237 0.09 -15.59 0.72
C LYS A 237 -0.58 -16.65 1.59
N GLU A 238 -1.80 -16.40 2.06
CA GLU A 238 -2.53 -17.34 2.91
C GLU A 238 -3.23 -18.46 2.14
N THR A 239 -3.86 -18.10 1.03
CA THR A 239 -4.81 -19.00 0.33
C THR A 239 -4.27 -19.51 -1.00
N GLY A 240 -3.14 -18.97 -1.46
CA GLY A 240 -2.62 -19.20 -2.81
C GLY A 240 -3.38 -18.46 -3.92
N LYS A 241 -4.46 -17.74 -3.60
CA LYS A 241 -5.36 -17.10 -4.57
C LYS A 241 -5.38 -15.58 -4.41
N THR A 242 -5.42 -14.88 -5.54
CA THR A 242 -5.60 -13.43 -5.59
C THR A 242 -7.00 -13.02 -5.11
N THR A 243 -7.15 -11.78 -4.66
CA THR A 243 -8.45 -11.16 -4.31
C THR A 243 -9.48 -11.27 -5.43
N THR A 244 -9.07 -11.05 -6.69
CA THR A 244 -9.94 -11.24 -7.86
C THR A 244 -10.38 -12.70 -8.00
N GLU A 245 -9.52 -13.67 -7.72
CA GLU A 245 -9.90 -15.08 -7.76
C GLU A 245 -10.88 -15.45 -6.64
N HIS A 246 -10.73 -14.89 -5.44
CA HIS A 246 -11.69 -15.07 -4.36
C HIS A 246 -13.07 -14.51 -4.71
N LEU A 247 -13.13 -13.27 -5.23
CA LEU A 247 -14.37 -12.68 -5.71
C LEU A 247 -15.03 -13.54 -6.80
N GLN A 248 -14.25 -14.01 -7.77
CA GLN A 248 -14.76 -14.89 -8.82
C GLN A 248 -15.30 -16.21 -8.24
N LEU A 249 -14.63 -16.83 -7.28
CA LEU A 249 -15.10 -18.08 -6.67
C LEU A 249 -16.42 -17.88 -5.94
N LEU A 250 -16.57 -16.80 -5.17
CA LEU A 250 -17.81 -16.47 -4.48
C LEU A 250 -18.97 -16.26 -5.47
N LEU A 251 -18.74 -15.51 -6.56
CA LEU A 251 -19.75 -15.31 -7.60
C LEU A 251 -20.17 -16.63 -8.28
N ILE A 252 -19.22 -17.56 -8.47
CA ILE A 252 -19.51 -18.87 -9.04
C ILE A 252 -20.31 -19.74 -8.07
N ASP A 253 -19.98 -19.72 -6.78
CA ASP A 253 -20.75 -20.46 -5.78
C ASP A 253 -22.18 -19.93 -5.64
N GLU A 254 -22.39 -18.61 -5.70
CA GLU A 254 -23.72 -18.03 -5.75
C GLU A 254 -24.46 -18.42 -7.05
N ALA A 255 -23.77 -18.39 -8.19
CA ALA A 255 -24.34 -18.81 -9.46
C ALA A 255 -24.85 -20.25 -9.44
N LYS A 256 -24.15 -21.17 -8.79
CA LYS A 256 -24.58 -22.58 -8.67
C LYS A 256 -25.96 -22.67 -8.04
N ASN A 257 -26.19 -21.95 -6.94
CA ASN A 257 -27.48 -21.93 -6.25
C ASN A 257 -28.59 -21.36 -7.13
N MET A 258 -28.31 -20.25 -7.82
CA MET A 258 -29.27 -19.58 -8.69
C MET A 258 -29.60 -20.42 -9.94
N LEU A 259 -28.63 -21.15 -10.49
CA LEU A 259 -28.80 -21.99 -11.68
C LEU A 259 -29.75 -23.17 -11.45
N LEU A 260 -29.91 -23.63 -10.21
CA LEU A 260 -30.84 -24.68 -9.83
C LEU A 260 -32.29 -24.20 -9.72
N GLN A 261 -32.53 -22.88 -9.74
CA GLN A 261 -33.89 -22.33 -9.75
C GLN A 261 -34.55 -22.57 -11.11
N PRO A 262 -35.69 -23.29 -11.17
CA PRO A 262 -36.27 -23.78 -12.43
C PRO A 262 -36.77 -22.67 -13.36
N HIS A 263 -37.04 -21.47 -12.85
CA HIS A 263 -37.64 -20.36 -13.59
C HIS A 263 -36.66 -19.28 -14.04
N LYS A 264 -35.36 -19.37 -13.70
CA LYS A 264 -34.37 -18.39 -14.14
C LYS A 264 -33.62 -18.86 -15.38
N SER A 265 -33.49 -18.02 -16.38
CA SER A 265 -32.61 -18.24 -17.52
C SER A 265 -31.13 -18.04 -17.12
N ILE A 266 -30.21 -18.59 -17.91
CA ILE A 266 -28.76 -18.39 -17.68
C ILE A 266 -28.38 -16.90 -17.80
N ALA A 267 -29.07 -16.16 -18.67
CA ALA A 267 -28.85 -14.73 -18.86
C ALA A 267 -29.30 -13.93 -17.64
N GLU A 268 -30.48 -14.23 -17.08
CA GLU A 268 -30.98 -13.59 -15.86
C GLU A 268 -30.04 -13.83 -14.68
N VAL A 269 -29.54 -15.07 -14.50
CA VAL A 269 -28.55 -15.37 -13.47
C VAL A 269 -27.28 -14.52 -13.65
N ALA A 270 -26.79 -14.37 -14.88
CA ALA A 270 -25.61 -13.53 -15.13
C ALA A 270 -25.85 -12.05 -14.78
N TYR A 271 -27.01 -11.50 -15.16
CA TYR A 271 -27.34 -10.11 -14.87
C TYR A 271 -27.54 -9.86 -13.37
N GLU A 272 -28.21 -10.77 -12.66
CA GLU A 272 -28.38 -10.67 -11.20
C GLU A 272 -27.04 -10.75 -10.44
N LEU A 273 -26.05 -11.47 -11.00
CA LEU A 273 -24.68 -11.51 -10.47
C LEU A 273 -23.83 -10.29 -10.87
N GLY A 274 -24.43 -9.29 -11.53
CA GLY A 274 -23.76 -8.05 -11.91
C GLY A 274 -22.84 -8.14 -13.13
N PHE A 275 -22.95 -9.20 -13.94
CA PHE A 275 -22.22 -9.26 -15.21
C PHE A 275 -22.95 -8.45 -16.29
N GLU A 276 -22.26 -7.49 -16.90
CA GLU A 276 -22.80 -6.71 -18.03
C GLU A 276 -23.14 -7.59 -19.25
N TYR A 277 -22.37 -8.67 -19.46
CA TYR A 277 -22.58 -9.57 -20.58
C TYR A 277 -22.59 -11.05 -20.14
N PRO A 278 -23.69 -11.80 -20.38
CA PRO A 278 -23.82 -13.21 -19.99
C PRO A 278 -22.75 -14.17 -20.55
N HIS A 279 -22.12 -13.79 -21.67
CA HIS A 279 -21.07 -14.59 -22.30
C HIS A 279 -19.75 -14.57 -21.49
N TYR A 280 -19.47 -13.51 -20.72
CA TYR A 280 -18.32 -13.48 -19.81
C TYR A 280 -18.56 -14.40 -18.61
N PHE A 281 -19.76 -14.33 -18.02
CA PHE A 281 -20.20 -15.24 -16.96
C PHE A 281 -20.05 -16.70 -17.39
N SER A 282 -20.61 -17.09 -18.54
CA SER A 282 -20.54 -18.47 -19.04
C SER A 282 -19.10 -18.97 -19.22
N ARG A 283 -18.19 -18.11 -19.70
CA ARG A 283 -16.76 -18.44 -19.84
C ARG A 283 -16.08 -18.60 -18.48
N LEU A 284 -16.37 -17.70 -17.53
CA LEU A 284 -15.82 -17.78 -16.19
C LEU A 284 -16.30 -19.03 -15.45
N PHE A 285 -17.60 -19.32 -15.51
CA PHE A 285 -18.21 -20.50 -14.90
C PHE A 285 -17.58 -21.78 -15.45
N LYS A 286 -17.49 -21.91 -16.77
CA LYS A 286 -16.83 -23.08 -17.41
C LYS A 286 -15.36 -23.19 -17.02
N LYS A 287 -14.64 -22.07 -16.89
CA LYS A 287 -13.24 -22.08 -16.45
C LYS A 287 -13.07 -22.56 -15.01
N LYS A 288 -14.02 -22.27 -14.12
CA LYS A 288 -13.95 -22.62 -12.70
C LYS A 288 -14.51 -24.01 -12.39
N GLU A 289 -15.61 -24.39 -13.04
CA GLU A 289 -16.32 -25.65 -12.79
C GLU A 289 -16.04 -26.77 -13.80
N GLY A 290 -15.39 -26.44 -14.92
CA GLY A 290 -15.10 -27.39 -16.01
C GLY A 290 -16.28 -27.67 -16.95
N VAL A 291 -17.51 -27.27 -16.57
CA VAL A 291 -18.74 -27.43 -17.36
C VAL A 291 -19.44 -26.07 -17.55
N SER A 292 -20.21 -25.92 -18.61
CA SER A 292 -21.00 -24.71 -18.85
C SER A 292 -22.17 -24.59 -17.85
N PRO A 293 -22.71 -23.37 -17.64
CA PRO A 293 -23.90 -23.17 -16.78
C PRO A 293 -25.11 -24.03 -17.19
N THR A 294 -25.32 -24.24 -18.50
CA THR A 294 -26.40 -25.09 -19.02
C THR A 294 -26.18 -26.55 -18.66
N GLU A 295 -24.97 -27.07 -18.91
CA GLU A 295 -24.60 -28.45 -18.56
C GLU A 295 -24.68 -28.68 -17.04
N TYR A 296 -24.27 -27.69 -16.23
CA TYR A 296 -24.40 -27.74 -14.78
C TYR A 296 -25.87 -27.86 -14.35
N ARG A 297 -26.75 -27.02 -14.90
CA ARG A 297 -28.20 -27.07 -14.60
C ARG A 297 -28.81 -28.40 -15.00
N GLU A 298 -28.49 -28.93 -16.17
CA GLU A 298 -29.02 -30.22 -16.63
C GLU A 298 -28.57 -31.38 -15.74
N LYS A 299 -27.30 -31.36 -15.30
CA LYS A 299 -26.72 -32.40 -14.45
C LYS A 299 -27.29 -32.41 -13.04
N TYR A 300 -27.65 -31.26 -12.48
CA TYR A 300 -28.04 -31.11 -11.07
C TYR A 300 -29.52 -30.73 -10.87
N LYS A 301 -30.31 -30.66 -11.94
CA LYS A 301 -31.78 -30.62 -11.83
C LYS A 301 -32.24 -31.85 -11.05
N MET A 302 -32.75 -31.64 -9.84
CA MET A 302 -33.56 -32.67 -9.18
C MET A 302 -34.88 -32.78 -9.94
N ASN A 303 -35.17 -33.98 -10.46
CA ASN A 303 -36.50 -34.34 -10.93
C ASN A 303 -37.49 -34.32 -9.76
#